data_AF-A0A8T3SAI9-F1
#
_entry.id   AF-A0A8T3SAI9-F1
#
_cell.length_a   1.000
_cell.length_b   1.000
_cell.length_c   1.000
_cell.angle_alpha   90.00
_cell.angle_beta   90.00
_cell.angle_gamma   90.00
#
_symmetry.space_group_name_H-M   'P 1'
#
loop_
_entity.id
_entity.type
_entity.pdbx_description
1 polymer ?
#
loop_
_entity_poly.entity_id
_entity_poly.type
_entity_poly.pdbx_seq_one_letter_code
_entity_poly.pdbx_strand_id
1 'polypeptide(L)'
;MTEEEPARDPFTQFLDLLGPLLSPDWDSLILLLPFAMIGLVLLILGYMALNWRRSAGVNRSRVPRKRPGQPPPDVHMPGPSPWPFVAPIGGTLILVSLIFSGDGLPVNPLLFGLGLAVGLVGIAGWYLDAGREWRAAETGGHGAANGGTLVTGEAVAQLPGWAVEPPEGVHMPGPSPWPFFAPIGLFFVFLGLIFGPALLIGGILMSLVAVVGWYRDASTEYRQTETIGHVVPETRDPARAWPRSAVPLFGAIAAVALAITFFPVLMSALPVAGGGGGDDGDGGGPAPDPAPVIGADSVLEFDTAQVVVPAGEPLSITFENRQSGVPHDVDIRQGESVLFDAEVVTGPTEVVYEVSPLEAGEYTFFCSIHSPMTGTLTAQ
;
A
#
# COMPACT_ATOMS: atom_id res chain seq x y z
N MET A 1 25.60 -66.15 -16.59
CA MET A 1 24.71 -66.17 -15.42
C MET A 1 23.98 -64.85 -15.43
N THR A 2 22.70 -64.87 -15.79
CA THR A 2 21.78 -63.75 -15.60
C THR A 2 21.30 -63.82 -14.16
N GLU A 3 21.71 -62.87 -13.33
CA GLU A 3 21.15 -62.75 -11.98
C GLU A 3 19.68 -62.33 -12.12
N GLU A 4 18.76 -63.21 -11.73
CA GLU A 4 17.35 -62.86 -11.57
C GLU A 4 17.21 -61.92 -10.36
N GLU A 5 16.75 -60.70 -10.61
CA GLU A 5 16.42 -59.71 -9.57
C GLU A 5 15.29 -60.31 -8.69
N PRO A 6 15.43 -60.33 -7.35
CA PRO A 6 14.43 -60.95 -6.48
C PRO A 6 13.09 -60.20 -6.59
N ALA A 7 11.99 -60.97 -6.67
CA ALA A 7 10.64 -60.43 -6.74
C ALA A 7 10.38 -59.48 -5.56
N ARG A 8 10.11 -58.20 -5.84
CA ARG A 8 9.88 -57.17 -4.82
C ARG A 8 8.65 -57.51 -3.99
N ASP A 9 8.77 -57.35 -2.68
CA ASP A 9 7.70 -57.56 -1.69
C ASP A 9 6.43 -56.75 -2.05
N PRO A 10 5.22 -57.36 -2.04
CA PRO A 10 3.98 -56.68 -2.43
C PRO A 10 3.66 -55.43 -1.60
N PHE A 11 4.11 -55.39 -0.35
CA PHE A 11 3.92 -54.22 0.50
C PHE A 11 4.79 -53.04 0.05
N THR A 12 6.04 -53.28 -0.33
CA THR A 12 6.89 -52.25 -0.96
C THR A 12 6.31 -51.74 -2.27
N GLN A 13 5.77 -52.63 -3.11
CA GLN A 13 5.09 -52.21 -4.35
C GLN A 13 3.85 -51.35 -4.08
N PHE A 14 3.09 -51.66 -3.02
CA PHE A 14 1.96 -50.85 -2.59
C PHE A 14 2.38 -49.48 -2.05
N LEU A 15 3.47 -49.42 -1.28
CA LEU A 15 4.02 -48.15 -0.79
C LEU A 15 4.59 -47.30 -1.93
N ASP A 16 5.25 -47.88 -2.92
CA ASP A 16 5.75 -47.17 -4.10
C ASP A 16 4.61 -46.58 -4.94
N LEU A 17 3.46 -47.25 -4.99
CA LEU A 17 2.24 -46.72 -5.64
C LEU A 17 1.63 -45.56 -4.86
N LEU A 18 1.69 -45.59 -3.52
CA LEU A 18 1.13 -44.54 -2.66
C LEU A 18 2.12 -43.42 -2.35
N GLY A 19 3.42 -43.62 -2.52
CA GLY A 19 4.47 -42.66 -2.20
C GLY A 19 4.24 -41.29 -2.86
N PRO A 20 4.01 -41.23 -4.19
CA PRO A 20 3.71 -39.97 -4.88
C PRO A 20 2.39 -39.31 -4.45
N LEU A 21 1.45 -40.08 -3.89
CA LEU A 21 0.15 -39.57 -3.43
C LEU A 21 0.22 -39.05 -1.99
N LEU A 22 0.98 -39.73 -1.13
CA LEU A 22 1.17 -39.40 0.29
C LEU A 22 2.20 -38.28 0.48
N SER A 23 3.20 -38.21 -0.39
CA SER A 23 4.25 -37.19 -0.41
C SER A 23 4.47 -36.71 -1.85
N PRO A 24 3.55 -35.92 -2.41
CA PRO A 24 3.75 -35.34 -3.73
C PRO A 24 4.94 -34.38 -3.70
N ASP A 25 5.50 -34.12 -4.88
CA ASP A 25 6.48 -33.06 -5.06
C ASP A 25 5.83 -31.69 -4.84
N TRP A 26 5.96 -31.20 -3.61
CA TRP A 26 5.38 -29.93 -3.18
C TRP A 26 5.98 -28.75 -3.95
N ASP A 27 7.24 -28.82 -4.38
CA ASP A 27 7.90 -27.74 -5.11
C ASP A 27 7.26 -27.56 -6.49
N SER A 28 7.01 -28.67 -7.20
CA SER A 28 6.28 -28.66 -8.47
C SER A 28 4.82 -28.18 -8.31
N LEU A 29 4.14 -28.57 -7.22
CA LEU A 29 2.76 -28.12 -6.96
C LEU A 29 2.69 -26.62 -6.64
N ILE A 30 3.64 -26.10 -5.87
CA ILE A 30 3.73 -24.68 -5.52
C ILE A 30 3.98 -23.84 -6.78
N LEU A 31 4.82 -24.32 -7.71
CA LEU A 31 5.05 -23.65 -9.01
C LEU A 31 3.79 -23.55 -9.88
N LEU A 32 2.81 -24.45 -9.70
CA LEU A 32 1.53 -24.43 -10.43
C LEU A 32 0.47 -23.52 -9.78
N LEU A 33 0.68 -23.10 -8.52
CA LEU A 33 -0.28 -22.34 -7.73
C LEU A 33 -0.70 -21.00 -8.39
N PRO A 34 0.21 -20.21 -9.00
CA PRO A 34 -0.18 -18.98 -9.73
C PRO A 34 -1.12 -19.27 -10.90
N PHE A 35 -0.87 -20.33 -11.67
CA PHE A 35 -1.70 -20.72 -12.81
C PHE A 35 -3.06 -21.25 -12.38
N ALA A 36 -3.10 -22.04 -11.30
CA ALA A 36 -4.34 -22.50 -10.70
C ALA A 36 -5.20 -21.31 -10.21
N MET A 37 -4.57 -20.30 -9.60
CA MET A 37 -5.26 -19.09 -9.16
C MET A 37 -5.77 -18.25 -10.34
N ILE A 38 -4.98 -18.10 -11.42
CA ILE A 38 -5.45 -17.47 -12.66
C ILE A 38 -6.65 -18.24 -13.23
N GLY A 39 -6.58 -19.56 -13.30
CA GLY A 39 -7.67 -20.41 -13.77
C GLY A 39 -8.94 -20.24 -12.92
N LEU A 40 -8.80 -20.20 -11.60
CA LEU A 40 -9.91 -19.96 -10.67
C LEU A 40 -10.54 -18.57 -10.89
N VAL A 41 -9.73 -17.53 -11.02
CA VAL A 41 -10.22 -16.16 -11.31
C VAL A 41 -10.97 -16.14 -12.64
N LEU A 42 -10.43 -16.74 -13.69
CA LEU A 42 -11.10 -16.83 -14.99
C LEU A 42 -12.42 -17.61 -14.92
N LEU A 43 -12.48 -18.69 -14.13
CA LEU A 43 -13.72 -19.43 -13.87
C LEU A 43 -14.75 -18.58 -13.13
N ILE A 44 -14.34 -17.83 -12.11
CA ILE A 44 -15.22 -16.90 -11.38
C ILE A 44 -15.75 -15.82 -12.32
N LEU A 45 -14.88 -15.19 -13.12
CA LEU A 45 -15.27 -14.17 -14.10
C LEU A 45 -16.20 -14.75 -15.16
N GLY A 46 -15.92 -15.96 -15.65
CA GLY A 46 -16.78 -16.69 -16.58
C GLY A 46 -18.14 -17.01 -15.98
N TYR A 47 -18.19 -17.48 -14.73
CA TYR A 47 -19.41 -17.71 -13.98
C TYR A 47 -20.22 -16.42 -13.78
N MET A 48 -19.57 -15.32 -13.40
CA MET A 48 -20.20 -14.00 -13.31
C MET A 48 -20.76 -13.55 -14.66
N ALA A 49 -20.02 -13.72 -15.76
CA ALA A 49 -20.48 -13.40 -17.10
C ALA A 49 -21.68 -14.25 -17.53
N LEU A 50 -21.70 -15.54 -17.19
CA LEU A 50 -22.82 -16.45 -17.43
C LEU A 50 -24.05 -16.04 -16.61
N ASN A 51 -23.88 -15.75 -15.32
CA ASN A 51 -24.95 -15.28 -14.46
C ASN A 51 -25.50 -13.92 -14.90
N TRP A 52 -24.62 -13.02 -15.33
CA TRP A 52 -25.00 -11.74 -15.93
C TRP A 52 -25.82 -11.97 -17.19
N ARG A 53 -25.38 -12.84 -18.10
CA ARG A 53 -26.15 -13.20 -19.32
C ARG A 53 -27.52 -13.81 -19.00
N ARG A 54 -27.60 -14.71 -18.03
CA ARG A 54 -28.86 -15.33 -17.56
C ARG A 54 -29.81 -14.28 -16.97
N SER A 55 -29.26 -13.34 -16.20
CA SER A 55 -30.04 -12.30 -15.51
C SER A 55 -30.32 -11.08 -16.37
N ALA A 56 -29.59 -10.88 -17.48
CA ALA A 56 -29.74 -9.75 -18.38
C ALA A 56 -31.14 -9.70 -19.01
N GLY A 57 -31.84 -10.82 -19.14
CA GLY A 57 -33.23 -10.86 -19.58
C GLY A 57 -34.21 -10.31 -18.54
N VAL A 58 -33.95 -10.56 -17.25
CA VAL A 58 -34.76 -10.05 -16.13
C VAL A 58 -34.48 -8.57 -15.87
N ASN A 59 -33.21 -8.18 -16.00
CA ASN A 59 -32.72 -6.81 -15.82
C ASN A 59 -32.78 -5.96 -17.11
N ARG A 60 -33.37 -6.49 -18.19
CA ARG A 60 -33.61 -5.69 -19.40
C ARG A 60 -34.59 -4.59 -19.04
N SER A 61 -34.17 -3.34 -19.25
CA SER A 61 -35.04 -2.19 -19.08
C SER A 61 -36.33 -2.43 -19.88
N ARG A 62 -37.45 -2.54 -19.15
CA ARG A 62 -38.80 -2.62 -19.74
C ARG A 62 -39.28 -1.25 -20.20
N VAL A 63 -38.51 -0.20 -19.89
CA VAL A 63 -38.74 1.16 -20.38
C VAL A 63 -38.35 1.18 -21.86
N PRO A 64 -39.25 1.58 -22.78
CA PRO A 64 -38.91 1.76 -24.18
C PRO A 64 -37.68 2.64 -24.29
N ARG A 65 -36.71 2.23 -25.12
CA ARG A 65 -35.52 3.03 -25.41
C ARG A 65 -35.99 4.38 -25.95
N LYS A 66 -35.88 5.46 -25.15
CA LYS A 66 -36.19 6.82 -25.62
C LYS A 66 -35.37 7.04 -26.89
N ARG A 67 -36.04 7.40 -27.99
CA ARG A 67 -35.36 7.81 -29.23
C ARG A 67 -34.40 8.97 -28.89
N PRO A 68 -33.23 9.08 -29.55
CA PRO A 68 -32.34 10.20 -29.30
C PRO A 68 -33.06 11.50 -29.68
N GLY A 69 -33.21 12.39 -28.70
CA GLY A 69 -33.96 13.62 -28.86
C GLY A 69 -34.09 14.30 -27.52
N GLN A 70 -33.08 15.14 -27.24
CA GLN A 70 -32.85 15.99 -26.06
C GLN A 70 -33.07 15.34 -24.67
N PRO A 71 -32.06 15.42 -23.78
CA PRO A 71 -32.32 15.10 -22.38
C PRO A 71 -33.50 15.95 -21.84
N PRO A 72 -34.19 15.49 -20.77
CA PRO A 72 -35.25 16.26 -20.14
C PRO A 72 -34.81 17.72 -19.91
N PRO A 73 -35.73 18.70 -19.93
CA PRO A 73 -35.42 20.07 -19.52
C PRO A 73 -34.60 20.04 -18.23
N ASP A 74 -33.51 20.82 -18.20
CA ASP A 74 -32.54 20.92 -17.09
C ASP A 74 -31.57 19.75 -16.87
N VAL A 75 -31.62 18.67 -17.67
CA VAL A 75 -30.59 17.62 -17.66
C VAL A 75 -29.65 17.85 -18.83
N HIS A 76 -28.36 18.12 -18.59
CA HIS A 76 -27.34 18.09 -19.64
C HIS A 76 -26.37 16.95 -19.34
N MET A 77 -26.11 16.11 -20.34
CA MET A 77 -25.00 15.16 -20.23
C MET A 77 -23.69 15.94 -20.33
N PRO A 78 -22.63 15.54 -19.60
CA PRO A 78 -21.29 16.09 -19.80
C PRO A 78 -20.92 16.02 -21.28
N GLY A 79 -20.23 17.04 -21.78
CA GLY A 79 -19.74 17.04 -23.15
C GLY A 79 -18.75 15.89 -23.37
N PRO A 80 -18.53 15.48 -24.62
CA PRO A 80 -17.44 14.56 -24.92
C PRO A 80 -16.11 15.23 -24.53
N SER A 81 -15.49 14.74 -23.46
CA SER A 81 -14.20 15.25 -23.00
C SER A 81 -13.07 14.31 -23.43
N PRO A 82 -12.01 14.82 -24.11
CA PRO A 82 -10.87 14.00 -24.50
C PRO A 82 -9.88 13.77 -23.34
N TRP A 83 -9.95 14.58 -22.28
CA TRP A 83 -8.97 14.59 -21.18
C TRP A 83 -8.86 13.27 -20.39
N PRO A 84 -9.95 12.49 -20.19
CA PRO A 84 -9.86 11.14 -19.62
C PRO A 84 -8.96 10.17 -20.39
N PHE A 85 -8.59 10.47 -21.63
CA PHE A 85 -7.63 9.68 -22.41
C PHE A 85 -6.21 10.26 -22.35
N VAL A 86 -6.08 11.58 -22.19
CA VAL A 86 -4.78 12.27 -22.17
C VAL A 86 -4.08 12.08 -20.81
N ALA A 87 -4.81 12.22 -19.69
CA ALA A 87 -4.22 12.09 -18.35
C ALA A 87 -3.61 10.69 -18.09
N PRO A 88 -4.26 9.57 -18.48
CA PRO A 88 -3.65 8.24 -18.34
C PRO A 88 -2.40 8.03 -19.21
N ILE A 89 -2.27 8.70 -20.36
CA ILE A 89 -1.06 8.62 -21.18
C ILE A 89 0.12 9.23 -20.41
N GLY A 90 -0.09 10.39 -19.77
CA GLY A 90 0.90 11.01 -18.89
C GLY A 90 1.30 10.10 -17.73
N GLY A 91 0.32 9.54 -17.02
CA GLY A 91 0.56 8.58 -15.94
C GLY A 91 1.30 7.32 -16.40
N THR A 92 0.96 6.78 -17.57
CA THR A 92 1.65 5.61 -18.15
C THR A 92 3.11 5.93 -18.46
N LEU A 93 3.40 7.10 -19.03
CA LEU A 93 4.79 7.51 -19.29
C LEU A 93 5.62 7.66 -18.02
N ILE A 94 5.00 8.18 -16.93
CA ILE A 94 5.64 8.24 -15.61
C ILE A 94 5.95 6.83 -15.10
N LEU A 95 5.02 5.89 -15.20
CA LEU A 95 5.26 4.50 -14.77
C LEU A 95 6.30 3.79 -15.64
N VAL A 96 6.24 3.95 -16.95
CA VAL A 96 7.22 3.39 -17.90
C VAL A 96 8.61 3.98 -17.65
N SER A 97 8.71 5.23 -17.17
CA SER A 97 10.00 5.83 -16.81
C SER A 97 10.71 5.10 -15.66
N LEU A 98 9.98 4.42 -14.78
CA LEU A 98 10.54 3.61 -13.70
C LEU A 98 11.10 2.27 -14.24
N ILE A 99 10.49 1.74 -15.31
CA ILE A 99 10.89 0.46 -15.92
C ILE A 99 12.15 0.64 -16.77
N PHE A 100 12.24 1.76 -17.49
CA PHE A 100 13.36 2.07 -18.39
C PHE A 100 14.33 3.10 -17.77
N SER A 101 14.56 3.00 -16.47
CA SER A 101 15.53 3.83 -15.75
C SER A 101 16.94 3.57 -16.28
N GLY A 102 17.69 4.63 -16.60
CA GLY A 102 19.08 4.53 -17.06
C GLY A 102 20.06 4.33 -15.89
N ASP A 103 21.33 4.05 -16.22
CA ASP A 103 22.37 3.75 -15.23
C ASP A 103 22.49 4.85 -14.16
N GLY A 104 22.10 4.51 -12.93
CA GLY A 104 22.27 5.34 -11.72
C GLY A 104 21.14 6.32 -11.38
N LEU A 105 20.05 6.37 -12.14
CA LEU A 105 18.87 7.19 -11.79
C LEU A 105 17.66 6.30 -11.51
N PRO A 106 16.79 6.65 -10.52
CA PRO A 106 15.59 5.87 -10.22
C PRO A 106 14.49 5.96 -11.30
N VAL A 107 14.63 6.90 -12.25
CA VAL A 107 13.70 7.11 -13.36
C VAL A 107 14.44 7.54 -14.62
N ASN A 108 13.84 7.28 -15.78
CA ASN A 108 14.26 7.88 -17.04
C ASN A 108 13.83 9.36 -17.10
N PRO A 109 14.75 10.33 -17.13
CA PRO A 109 14.40 11.75 -17.01
C PRO A 109 13.57 12.28 -18.19
N LEU A 110 13.79 11.76 -19.41
CA LEU A 110 13.03 12.17 -20.60
C LEU A 110 11.58 11.67 -20.54
N LEU A 111 11.38 10.38 -20.25
CA LEU A 111 10.04 9.79 -20.16
C LEU A 111 9.27 10.36 -18.97
N PHE A 112 9.95 10.57 -17.83
CA PHE A 112 9.36 11.17 -16.64
C PHE A 112 8.93 12.62 -16.89
N GLY A 113 9.81 13.45 -17.48
CA GLY A 113 9.50 14.83 -17.83
C GLY A 113 8.36 14.96 -18.84
N LEU A 114 8.36 14.11 -19.88
CA LEU A 114 7.26 14.05 -20.86
C LEU A 114 5.96 13.60 -20.21
N GLY A 115 6.01 12.58 -19.35
CA GLY A 115 4.84 12.07 -18.64
C GLY A 115 4.23 13.10 -17.70
N LEU A 116 5.05 13.86 -16.96
CA LEU A 116 4.60 14.99 -16.15
C LEU A 116 3.95 16.07 -17.01
N ALA A 117 4.58 16.48 -18.12
CA ALA A 117 4.03 17.51 -19.00
C ALA A 117 2.66 17.10 -19.57
N VAL A 118 2.56 15.88 -20.12
CA VAL A 118 1.30 15.34 -20.67
C VAL A 118 0.24 15.18 -19.58
N GLY A 119 0.63 14.68 -18.41
CA GLY A 119 -0.27 14.50 -17.26
C GLY A 119 -0.83 15.83 -16.77
N LEU A 120 0.02 16.85 -16.59
CA LEU A 120 -0.38 18.20 -16.18
C LEU A 120 -1.30 18.85 -17.22
N VAL A 121 -1.00 18.73 -18.51
CA VAL A 121 -1.89 19.20 -19.58
C VAL A 121 -3.24 18.48 -19.55
N GLY A 122 -3.24 17.16 -19.33
CA GLY A 122 -4.45 16.36 -19.19
C GLY A 122 -5.33 16.82 -18.01
N ILE A 123 -4.73 16.98 -16.83
CA ILE A 123 -5.42 17.40 -15.61
C ILE A 123 -5.91 18.85 -15.73
N ALA A 124 -5.06 19.78 -16.17
CA ALA A 124 -5.44 21.18 -16.35
C ALA A 124 -6.51 21.34 -17.42
N GLY A 125 -6.39 20.60 -18.54
CA GLY A 125 -7.40 20.55 -19.59
C GLY A 125 -8.74 20.09 -19.04
N TRP A 126 -8.75 19.00 -18.27
CA TRP A 126 -9.96 18.49 -17.63
C TRP A 126 -10.59 19.50 -16.67
N TYR A 127 -9.79 20.13 -15.81
CA TYR A 127 -10.25 21.15 -14.87
C TYR A 127 -10.88 22.36 -15.57
N LEU A 128 -10.22 22.86 -16.62
CA LEU A 128 -10.72 23.99 -17.40
C LEU A 128 -12.00 23.65 -18.16
N ASP A 129 -12.11 22.42 -18.68
CA ASP A 129 -13.30 21.94 -19.38
C ASP A 129 -14.49 21.79 -18.43
N ALA A 130 -14.29 21.14 -17.30
CA ALA A 130 -15.29 21.04 -16.24
C ALA A 130 -15.74 22.42 -15.74
N GLY A 131 -14.80 23.36 -15.59
CA GLY A 131 -15.12 24.74 -15.20
C GLY A 131 -15.87 25.53 -16.28
N ARG A 132 -15.70 25.21 -17.57
CA ARG A 132 -16.52 25.78 -18.66
C ARG A 132 -17.93 25.21 -18.63
N GLU A 133 -18.05 23.89 -18.48
CA GLU A 133 -19.35 23.21 -18.37
C GLU A 133 -20.15 23.73 -17.17
N TRP A 134 -19.50 23.89 -16.01
CA TRP A 134 -20.11 24.47 -14.81
C TRP A 134 -20.71 25.85 -15.06
N ARG A 135 -19.91 26.77 -15.62
CA ARG A 135 -20.35 28.14 -15.93
C ARG A 135 -21.46 28.16 -16.98
N ALA A 136 -21.40 27.27 -17.98
CA ALA A 136 -22.44 27.15 -18.98
C ALA A 136 -23.77 26.69 -18.37
N ALA A 137 -23.73 25.73 -17.43
CA ALA A 137 -24.90 25.29 -16.67
C ALA A 137 -25.50 26.44 -15.85
N GLU A 138 -24.66 27.20 -15.13
CA GLU A 138 -25.08 28.31 -14.28
C GLU A 138 -25.76 29.45 -15.07
N THR A 139 -25.30 29.72 -16.29
CA THR A 139 -25.94 30.72 -17.19
C THR A 139 -27.18 30.22 -17.94
N GLY A 140 -27.43 28.91 -17.96
CA GLY A 140 -28.46 28.25 -18.78
C GLY A 140 -29.90 28.34 -18.26
N GLY A 141 -30.13 28.90 -17.07
CA GLY A 141 -31.47 29.11 -16.51
C GLY A 141 -32.11 27.84 -15.96
N HIS A 142 -31.82 27.49 -14.71
CA HIS A 142 -32.49 26.41 -13.98
C HIS A 142 -33.85 26.89 -13.45
N GLY A 143 -34.96 26.46 -14.07
CA GLY A 143 -36.30 26.63 -13.50
C GLY A 143 -36.66 25.42 -12.65
N ALA A 144 -36.51 25.48 -11.33
CA ALA A 144 -36.99 24.41 -10.46
C ALA A 144 -38.54 24.37 -10.48
N ALA A 145 -39.13 23.28 -11.00
CA ALA A 145 -40.55 23.03 -10.87
C ALA A 145 -40.85 22.46 -9.49
N ASN A 146 -41.47 23.26 -8.62
CA ASN A 146 -42.00 22.80 -7.34
C ASN A 146 -43.54 22.74 -7.48
N GLY A 147 -44.11 21.54 -7.51
CA GLY A 147 -45.56 21.34 -7.54
C GLY A 147 -46.31 22.00 -8.72
N GLY A 148 -45.72 22.05 -9.91
CA GLY A 148 -46.40 22.55 -11.12
C GLY A 148 -46.51 24.08 -11.24
N THR A 149 -45.87 24.85 -10.35
CA THR A 149 -45.82 26.32 -10.47
C THR A 149 -44.41 26.76 -10.82
N LEU A 150 -44.24 27.51 -11.91
CA LEU A 150 -42.98 28.13 -12.29
C LEU A 150 -42.63 29.22 -11.26
N VAL A 151 -41.75 28.89 -10.31
CA VAL A 151 -41.20 29.87 -9.37
C VAL A 151 -40.02 30.56 -10.06
N THR A 152 -40.16 31.86 -10.35
CA THR A 152 -39.08 32.65 -10.96
C THR A 152 -37.95 32.93 -9.96
N GLY A 153 -36.72 32.54 -10.33
CA GLY A 153 -35.42 33.19 -10.04
C GLY A 153 -35.02 33.47 -8.58
N GLU A 154 -35.68 34.42 -7.92
CA GLU A 154 -35.18 35.01 -6.68
C GLU A 154 -35.36 34.13 -5.44
N ALA A 155 -36.45 33.35 -5.38
CA ALA A 155 -36.74 32.50 -4.21
C ALA A 155 -36.00 31.16 -4.21
N VAL A 156 -35.64 30.62 -5.39
CA VAL A 156 -34.88 29.36 -5.53
C VAL A 156 -33.39 29.59 -5.34
N ALA A 157 -32.87 30.77 -5.69
CA ALA A 157 -31.46 31.15 -5.55
C ALA A 157 -30.96 31.21 -4.09
N GLN A 158 -31.86 31.24 -3.10
CA GLN A 158 -31.50 31.28 -1.67
C GLN A 158 -31.46 29.91 -1.01
N LEU A 159 -32.02 28.87 -1.65
CA LEU A 159 -31.96 27.52 -1.11
C LEU A 159 -30.63 26.87 -1.54
N PRO A 160 -29.94 26.17 -0.63
CA PRO A 160 -28.79 25.36 -1.01
C PRO A 160 -29.20 24.39 -2.14
N GLY A 161 -28.37 24.21 -3.17
CA GLY A 161 -28.74 23.39 -4.34
C GLY A 161 -29.13 21.93 -4.03
N TRP A 162 -28.77 21.40 -2.85
CA TRP A 162 -29.18 20.09 -2.35
C TRP A 162 -30.62 20.04 -1.81
N ALA A 163 -31.24 21.19 -1.53
CA ALA A 163 -32.60 21.32 -1.03
C ALA A 163 -33.66 21.37 -2.15
N VAL A 164 -33.23 21.41 -3.42
CA VAL A 164 -34.11 21.37 -4.58
C VAL A 164 -34.39 19.92 -4.95
N GLU A 165 -35.67 19.56 -5.04
CA GLU A 165 -36.09 18.21 -5.43
C GLU A 165 -35.77 17.99 -6.92
N PRO A 166 -35.06 16.90 -7.28
CA PRO A 166 -34.75 16.61 -8.67
C PRO A 166 -36.03 16.32 -9.47
N PRO A 167 -36.03 16.58 -10.79
CA PRO A 167 -37.18 16.27 -11.65
C PRO A 167 -37.63 14.81 -11.53
N GLU A 168 -38.93 14.56 -11.73
CA GLU A 168 -39.49 13.20 -11.67
C GLU A 168 -38.70 12.21 -12.55
N GLY A 169 -38.29 11.09 -11.95
CA GLY A 169 -37.50 10.05 -12.62
C GLY A 169 -35.99 10.30 -12.68
N VAL A 170 -35.48 11.40 -12.10
CA VAL A 170 -34.05 11.67 -11.95
C VAL A 170 -33.60 11.33 -10.52
N HIS A 171 -32.82 10.27 -10.39
CA HIS A 171 -32.14 9.93 -9.14
C HIS A 171 -30.74 10.56 -9.14
N MET A 172 -30.49 11.44 -8.17
CA MET A 172 -29.13 11.86 -7.84
C MET A 172 -28.74 11.18 -6.52
N PRO A 173 -27.60 10.47 -6.46
CA PRO A 173 -27.15 9.85 -5.24
C PRO A 173 -26.91 10.89 -4.14
N GLY A 174 -27.16 10.51 -2.89
CA GLY A 174 -26.85 11.35 -1.75
C GLY A 174 -25.34 11.64 -1.64
N PRO A 175 -24.94 12.75 -1.00
CA PRO A 175 -23.53 12.98 -0.71
C PRO A 175 -23.01 11.86 0.20
N SER A 176 -21.91 11.22 -0.21
CA SER A 176 -21.26 10.16 0.57
C SER A 176 -19.84 10.58 0.93
N PRO A 177 -19.46 10.56 2.22
CA PRO A 177 -18.10 10.89 2.66
C PRO A 177 -17.11 9.73 2.45
N TRP A 178 -17.60 8.50 2.31
CA TRP A 178 -16.80 7.27 2.28
C TRP A 178 -15.80 7.16 1.11
N PRO A 179 -16.04 7.74 -0.08
CA PRO A 179 -15.03 7.85 -1.13
C PRO A 179 -13.74 8.60 -0.72
N PHE A 180 -13.77 9.40 0.35
CA PHE A 180 -12.57 10.03 0.91
C PHE A 180 -11.91 9.16 1.99
N PHE A 181 -12.70 8.51 2.83
CA PHE A 181 -12.18 7.67 3.92
C PHE A 181 -11.61 6.34 3.43
N ALA A 182 -12.24 5.69 2.44
CA ALA A 182 -11.78 4.39 1.94
C ALA A 182 -10.35 4.44 1.35
N PRO A 183 -9.97 5.42 0.52
CA PRO A 183 -8.59 5.57 0.06
C PRO A 183 -7.59 5.83 1.19
N ILE A 184 -7.98 6.56 2.24
CA ILE A 184 -7.10 6.79 3.40
C ILE A 184 -6.86 5.48 4.15
N GLY A 185 -7.91 4.68 4.40
CA GLY A 185 -7.75 3.35 5.00
C GLY A 185 -6.84 2.46 4.16
N LEU A 186 -7.04 2.44 2.84
CA LEU A 186 -6.23 1.66 1.91
C LEU A 186 -4.78 2.15 1.85
N PHE A 187 -4.55 3.46 1.90
CA PHE A 187 -3.21 4.03 2.00
C PHE A 187 -2.46 3.51 3.23
N PHE A 188 -3.13 3.44 4.40
CA PHE A 188 -2.54 2.87 5.61
C PHE A 188 -2.28 1.35 5.48
N VAL A 189 -3.12 0.60 4.77
CA VAL A 189 -2.85 -0.81 4.47
C VAL A 189 -1.54 -0.95 3.71
N PHE A 190 -1.35 -0.18 2.62
CA PHE A 190 -0.12 -0.20 1.85
C PHE A 190 1.10 0.27 2.66
N LEU A 191 0.93 1.32 3.46
CA LEU A 191 1.98 1.79 4.36
C LEU A 191 2.37 0.69 5.37
N GLY A 192 1.41 -0.06 5.89
CA GLY A 192 1.65 -1.19 6.78
C GLY A 192 2.41 -2.36 6.16
N LEU A 193 2.29 -2.58 4.85
CA LEU A 193 3.10 -3.57 4.14
C LEU A 193 4.58 -3.18 4.09
N ILE A 194 4.90 -1.89 4.25
CA ILE A 194 6.27 -1.36 4.20
C ILE A 194 6.83 -1.16 5.61
N PHE A 195 6.05 -0.55 6.50
CA PHE A 195 6.51 -0.05 7.80
C PHE A 195 6.09 -0.93 8.98
N GLY A 196 5.28 -1.97 8.76
CA GLY A 196 5.02 -3.01 9.75
C GLY A 196 3.56 -3.20 10.18
N PRO A 197 3.32 -4.18 11.06
CA PRO A 197 2.00 -4.72 11.32
C PRO A 197 1.02 -3.73 11.98
N ALA A 198 1.51 -2.77 12.76
CA ALA A 198 0.65 -1.78 13.44
C ALA A 198 -0.11 -0.90 12.44
N LEU A 199 0.58 -0.39 11.41
CA LEU A 199 -0.04 0.37 10.32
C LEU A 199 -0.95 -0.51 9.45
N LEU A 200 -0.57 -1.77 9.22
CA LEU A 200 -1.38 -2.70 8.43
C LEU A 200 -2.72 -2.95 9.12
N ILE A 201 -2.70 -3.27 10.41
CA ILE A 201 -3.90 -3.49 11.22
C ILE A 201 -4.73 -2.20 11.28
N GLY A 202 -4.09 -1.04 11.51
CA GLY A 202 -4.76 0.26 11.50
C GLY A 202 -5.49 0.54 10.19
N GLY A 203 -4.81 0.32 9.06
CA GLY A 203 -5.39 0.48 7.72
C GLY A 203 -6.55 -0.47 7.43
N ILE A 204 -6.46 -1.73 7.88
CA ILE A 204 -7.56 -2.71 7.74
C ILE A 204 -8.77 -2.24 8.56
N LEU A 205 -8.59 -1.85 9.82
CA LEU A 205 -9.66 -1.35 10.67
C LEU A 205 -10.33 -0.10 10.08
N MET A 206 -9.55 0.85 9.59
CA MET A 206 -10.03 2.05 8.89
C MET A 206 -10.82 1.67 7.63
N SER A 207 -10.31 0.76 6.81
CA SER A 207 -11.00 0.27 5.61
C SER A 207 -12.33 -0.41 5.95
N LEU A 208 -12.37 -1.21 7.02
CA LEU A 208 -13.60 -1.82 7.51
C LEU A 208 -14.63 -0.79 7.95
N VAL A 209 -14.22 0.24 8.70
CA VAL A 209 -15.10 1.35 9.08
C VAL A 209 -15.68 2.02 7.83
N ALA A 210 -14.85 2.26 6.81
CA ALA A 210 -15.28 2.88 5.56
C ALA A 210 -16.27 2.00 4.78
N VAL A 211 -15.99 0.70 4.63
CA VAL A 211 -16.86 -0.26 3.93
C VAL A 211 -18.19 -0.42 4.65
N VAL A 212 -18.18 -0.57 5.98
CA VAL A 212 -19.41 -0.69 6.78
C VAL A 212 -20.23 0.60 6.70
N GLY A 213 -19.57 1.75 6.75
CA GLY A 213 -20.20 3.05 6.56
C GLY A 213 -20.89 3.16 5.20
N TRP A 214 -20.16 2.84 4.13
CA TRP A 214 -20.68 2.89 2.78
C TRP A 214 -21.85 1.92 2.56
N TYR A 215 -21.77 0.71 3.13
CA TYR A 215 -22.85 -0.28 3.10
C TYR A 215 -24.11 0.21 3.81
N ARG A 216 -23.97 0.87 4.97
CA ARG A 216 -25.11 1.42 5.72
C ARG A 216 -25.81 2.54 4.96
N ASP A 217 -25.05 3.44 4.34
CA ASP A 217 -25.59 4.54 3.54
C ASP A 217 -26.33 4.00 2.31
N ALA A 218 -25.69 3.11 1.55
CA ALA A 218 -26.30 2.46 0.39
C ALA A 218 -27.57 1.67 0.76
N SER A 219 -27.56 0.97 1.90
CA SER A 219 -28.74 0.24 2.39
C SER A 219 -29.88 1.19 2.78
N THR A 220 -29.56 2.37 3.30
CA THR A 220 -30.55 3.38 3.69
C THR A 220 -31.16 4.02 2.45
N GLU A 221 -30.35 4.37 1.46
CA GLU A 221 -30.79 4.88 0.17
C GLU A 221 -31.68 3.84 -0.56
N TYR A 222 -31.27 2.57 -0.56
CA TYR A 222 -32.05 1.47 -1.13
C TYR A 222 -33.44 1.34 -0.48
N ARG A 223 -33.52 1.32 0.86
CA ARG A 223 -34.82 1.24 1.56
C ARG A 223 -35.71 2.46 1.27
N GLN A 224 -35.12 3.65 1.21
CA GLN A 224 -35.86 4.89 0.94
C GLN A 224 -36.46 4.88 -0.46
N THR A 225 -35.68 4.45 -1.45
CA THR A 225 -36.14 4.32 -2.83
C THR A 225 -37.26 3.28 -2.99
N GLU A 226 -37.22 2.16 -2.25
CA GLU A 226 -38.34 1.20 -2.22
C GLU A 226 -39.63 1.80 -1.62
N THR A 227 -39.52 2.65 -0.59
CA THR A 227 -40.69 3.22 0.10
C THR A 227 -41.33 4.42 -0.60
N ILE A 228 -40.53 5.29 -1.22
CA ILE A 228 -40.96 6.62 -1.70
C ILE A 228 -40.92 6.69 -3.24
N GLY A 229 -40.26 5.73 -3.92
CA GLY A 229 -40.12 5.70 -5.38
C GLY A 229 -39.13 6.72 -5.95
N HIS A 230 -38.63 7.65 -5.12
CA HIS A 230 -37.55 8.60 -5.40
C HIS A 230 -36.84 9.00 -4.09
N VAL A 231 -35.65 9.61 -4.18
CA VAL A 231 -34.87 10.05 -3.01
C VAL A 231 -35.32 11.44 -2.57
N VAL A 232 -35.62 11.61 -1.27
CA VAL A 232 -36.14 12.85 -0.66
C VAL A 232 -35.02 13.89 -0.47
N PRO A 233 -35.25 15.20 -0.69
CA PRO A 233 -34.24 16.25 -0.51
C PRO A 233 -33.57 16.27 0.87
N GLU A 234 -34.29 15.89 1.92
CA GLU A 234 -33.79 15.90 3.30
C GLU A 234 -32.63 14.92 3.55
N THR A 235 -32.47 13.89 2.70
CA THR A 235 -31.36 12.92 2.79
C THR A 235 -30.12 13.38 2.02
N ARG A 236 -30.17 14.58 1.41
CA ARG A 236 -29.10 15.16 0.58
C ARG A 236 -28.33 16.28 1.26
N ASP A 237 -28.63 16.57 2.54
CA ASP A 237 -27.86 17.52 3.34
C ASP A 237 -26.44 16.98 3.60
N PRO A 238 -25.37 17.61 3.05
CA PRO A 238 -24.00 17.15 3.24
C PRO A 238 -23.55 17.22 4.70
N ALA A 239 -24.08 18.17 5.49
CA ALA A 239 -23.73 18.30 6.90
C ALA A 239 -24.31 17.16 7.74
N ARG A 240 -25.43 16.57 7.30
CA ARG A 240 -26.08 15.42 7.93
C ARG A 240 -25.47 14.10 7.47
N ALA A 241 -25.02 14.02 6.22
CA ALA A 241 -24.32 12.85 5.68
C ALA A 241 -22.90 12.68 6.25
N TRP A 242 -22.30 13.72 6.82
CA TRP A 242 -20.97 13.64 7.42
C TRP A 242 -20.94 12.67 8.62
N PRO A 243 -19.98 11.73 8.69
CA PRO A 243 -20.06 10.63 9.64
C PRO A 243 -19.41 11.05 10.96
N ARG A 244 -20.11 11.90 11.74
CA ARG A 244 -19.59 12.59 12.94
C ARG A 244 -18.97 11.65 13.98
N SER A 245 -19.50 10.45 14.15
CA SER A 245 -18.96 9.45 15.07
C SER A 245 -17.80 8.64 14.48
N ALA A 246 -17.76 8.46 13.15
CA ALA A 246 -16.70 7.70 12.50
C ALA A 246 -15.41 8.51 12.35
N VAL A 247 -15.49 9.83 12.11
CA VAL A 247 -14.29 10.69 11.97
C VAL A 247 -13.33 10.61 13.16
N PRO A 248 -13.75 10.81 14.43
CA PRO A 248 -12.83 10.72 15.56
C PRO A 248 -12.29 9.30 15.76
N LEU A 249 -13.11 8.26 15.50
CA LEU A 249 -12.64 6.87 15.52
C LEU A 249 -11.55 6.63 14.46
N PHE A 250 -11.77 7.12 13.24
CA PHE A 250 -10.83 7.00 12.14
C PHE A 250 -9.49 7.67 12.46
N GLY A 251 -9.56 8.90 13.01
CA GLY A 251 -8.38 9.65 13.46
C GLY A 251 -7.66 8.97 14.62
N ALA A 252 -8.39 8.41 15.59
CA ALA A 252 -7.81 7.69 16.71
C ALA A 252 -7.06 6.42 16.26
N ILE A 253 -7.65 5.63 15.36
CA ILE A 253 -6.99 4.44 14.79
C ILE A 253 -5.70 4.85 14.08
N ALA A 254 -5.75 5.87 13.22
CA ALA A 254 -4.58 6.37 12.51
C ALA A 254 -3.48 6.87 13.47
N ALA A 255 -3.86 7.65 14.48
CA ALA A 255 -2.91 8.18 15.47
C ALA A 255 -2.24 7.07 16.27
N VAL A 256 -2.99 6.06 16.74
CA VAL A 256 -2.43 4.91 17.46
C VAL A 256 -1.49 4.11 16.57
N ALA A 257 -1.89 3.83 15.32
CA ALA A 257 -1.05 3.07 14.38
C ALA A 257 0.25 3.80 14.05
N LEU A 258 0.20 5.12 13.84
CA LEU A 258 1.38 5.96 13.61
C LEU A 258 2.26 6.02 14.86
N ALA A 259 1.67 6.21 16.04
CA ALA A 259 2.41 6.24 17.29
C ALA A 259 3.16 4.93 17.51
N ILE A 260 2.50 3.77 17.43
CA ILE A 260 3.17 2.48 17.62
C ILE A 260 4.32 2.28 16.63
N THR A 261 4.12 2.68 15.37
CA THR A 261 5.13 2.46 14.32
C THR A 261 6.33 3.39 14.45
N PHE A 262 6.09 4.68 14.69
CA PHE A 262 7.14 5.69 14.64
C PHE A 262 7.66 6.12 16.02
N PHE A 263 7.04 5.66 17.11
CA PHE A 263 7.50 5.97 18.47
C PHE A 263 8.94 5.51 18.74
N PRO A 264 9.39 4.32 18.31
CA PRO A 264 10.79 3.91 18.50
C PRO A 264 11.78 4.86 17.82
N VAL A 265 11.51 5.24 16.57
CA VAL A 265 12.33 6.18 15.78
C VAL A 265 12.28 7.58 16.39
N LEU A 266 11.12 8.01 16.88
CA LEU A 266 10.99 9.29 17.57
C LEU A 266 11.82 9.30 18.85
N MET A 267 11.77 8.23 19.65
CA MET A 267 12.51 8.12 20.91
C MET A 267 14.03 8.03 20.70
N SER A 268 14.50 7.38 19.63
CA SER A 268 15.92 7.33 19.30
C SER A 268 16.47 8.67 18.79
N ALA A 269 15.62 9.52 18.20
CA ALA A 269 16.00 10.85 17.72
C ALA A 269 15.99 11.94 18.82
N LEU A 270 15.43 11.66 20.01
CA LEU A 270 15.44 12.62 21.11
C LEU A 270 16.83 12.65 21.76
N PRO A 271 17.48 13.83 21.90
CA PRO A 271 18.67 13.93 22.71
C PRO A 271 18.31 13.59 24.15
N VAL A 272 18.99 12.61 24.73
CA VAL A 272 18.91 12.33 26.17
C VAL A 272 19.28 13.63 26.88
N ALA A 273 18.28 14.28 27.49
CA ALA A 273 18.53 15.38 28.41
C ALA A 273 19.22 14.77 29.63
N GLY A 274 20.55 14.86 29.64
CA GLY A 274 21.39 14.40 30.74
C GLY A 274 20.90 15.01 32.05
N GLY A 275 20.37 14.16 32.92
CA GLY A 275 20.15 14.49 34.31
C GLY A 275 21.50 14.72 34.96
N GLY A 276 21.83 15.99 35.22
CA GLY A 276 23.00 16.36 36.00
C GLY A 276 22.87 15.81 37.41
N GLY A 277 23.77 14.92 37.79
CA GLY A 277 23.85 14.37 39.13
C GLY A 277 25.22 13.77 39.40
N GLY A 278 26.02 14.51 40.17
CA GLY A 278 27.12 13.98 40.98
C GLY A 278 28.47 13.88 40.29
N ASP A 279 29.25 14.94 40.41
CA ASP A 279 30.70 14.85 40.54
C ASP A 279 31.02 14.01 41.79
N ASP A 280 31.75 12.91 41.61
CA ASP A 280 32.64 12.33 42.61
C ASP A 280 33.74 11.60 41.82
N GLY A 281 34.90 12.22 41.77
CA GLY A 281 36.08 11.65 41.15
C GLY A 281 36.59 10.41 41.89
N ASP A 282 37.03 9.42 41.12
CA ASP A 282 38.18 8.61 41.49
C ASP A 282 38.93 8.17 40.24
N GLY A 283 40.25 8.20 40.33
CA GLY A 283 41.16 7.97 39.21
C GLY A 283 41.28 6.50 38.83
N GLY A 284 41.39 6.22 37.54
CA GLY A 284 41.67 4.86 37.08
C GLY A 284 41.88 4.75 35.58
N GLY A 285 43.04 5.21 35.08
CA GLY A 285 43.62 4.84 33.78
C GLY A 285 42.80 5.17 32.52
N PRO A 286 43.40 5.14 31.32
CA PRO A 286 42.60 5.08 30.10
C PRO A 286 41.87 3.74 30.09
N ALA A 287 40.55 3.77 30.22
CA ALA A 287 39.72 2.60 29.92
C ALA A 287 39.95 2.23 28.45
N PRO A 288 40.04 0.94 28.10
CA PRO A 288 40.03 0.53 26.70
C PRO A 288 38.75 1.07 26.04
N ASP A 289 38.88 1.58 24.82
CA ASP A 289 37.73 2.01 24.03
C ASP A 289 36.68 0.89 24.01
N PRO A 290 35.38 1.20 24.15
CA PRO A 290 34.35 0.17 24.14
C PRO A 290 34.42 -0.59 22.82
N ALA A 291 34.43 -1.93 22.91
CA ALA A 291 34.42 -2.82 21.76
C ALA A 291 33.30 -2.42 20.77
N PRO A 292 33.56 -2.41 19.45
CA PRO A 292 32.58 -1.99 18.48
C PRO A 292 31.37 -2.92 18.46
N VAL A 293 30.18 -2.31 18.35
CA VAL A 293 28.90 -3.00 18.19
C VAL A 293 28.41 -2.78 16.76
N ILE A 294 28.02 -3.87 16.08
CA ILE A 294 27.47 -3.86 14.73
C ILE A 294 26.08 -4.53 14.80
N GLY A 295 25.04 -3.81 14.44
CA GLY A 295 23.66 -4.29 14.46
C GLY A 295 23.09 -4.57 13.08
N ALA A 296 22.20 -5.56 12.99
CA ALA A 296 21.41 -5.87 11.81
C ALA A 296 19.91 -5.75 12.14
N ASP A 297 19.30 -4.69 11.60
CA ASP A 297 17.86 -4.40 11.72
C ASP A 297 17.10 -4.63 10.39
N SER A 298 17.83 -4.83 9.28
CA SER A 298 17.28 -5.00 7.93
C SER A 298 18.13 -5.94 7.07
N VAL A 299 17.62 -6.32 5.90
CA VAL A 299 18.36 -7.10 4.86
C VAL A 299 19.17 -6.23 3.89
N LEU A 300 19.22 -4.92 4.13
CA LEU A 300 19.82 -3.95 3.18
C LEU A 300 21.16 -3.41 3.69
N GLU A 301 21.25 -3.11 4.98
CA GLU A 301 22.42 -2.47 5.60
C GLU A 301 22.51 -2.80 7.10
N PHE A 302 23.72 -2.67 7.65
CA PHE A 302 23.96 -2.67 9.10
C PHE A 302 23.57 -1.31 9.69
N ASP A 303 23.38 -1.24 11.01
CA ASP A 303 23.07 0.01 11.73
C ASP A 303 24.23 1.01 11.77
N THR A 304 25.44 0.54 11.46
CA THR A 304 26.65 1.35 11.32
C THR A 304 27.32 1.14 9.97
N ALA A 305 27.75 2.24 9.36
CA ALA A 305 28.49 2.23 8.09
C ALA A 305 30.01 2.13 8.29
N GLN A 306 30.52 2.53 9.46
CA GLN A 306 31.95 2.59 9.74
C GLN A 306 32.27 2.18 11.17
N VAL A 307 33.34 1.40 11.34
CA VAL A 307 33.87 0.99 12.63
C VAL A 307 35.38 1.25 12.65
N VAL A 308 35.88 1.78 13.75
CA VAL A 308 37.31 2.02 13.95
C VAL A 308 37.80 1.13 15.09
N VAL A 309 38.92 0.44 14.87
CA VAL A 309 39.52 -0.50 15.83
C VAL A 309 41.03 -0.26 15.94
N PRO A 310 41.67 -0.61 17.06
CA PRO A 310 43.13 -0.55 17.17
C PRO A 310 43.80 -1.53 16.20
N ALA A 311 44.83 -1.08 15.51
CA ALA A 311 45.64 -1.94 14.66
C ALA A 311 46.61 -2.83 15.46
N GLY A 312 46.83 -4.06 14.97
CA GLY A 312 47.85 -4.97 15.47
C GLY A 312 47.53 -5.69 16.79
N GLU A 313 46.32 -5.51 17.33
CA GLU A 313 45.87 -6.15 18.57
C GLU A 313 44.63 -7.03 18.31
N PRO A 314 44.44 -8.15 19.05
CA PRO A 314 43.18 -8.89 19.00
C PRO A 314 42.03 -7.98 19.40
N LEU A 315 40.91 -8.07 18.69
CA LEU A 315 39.77 -7.20 18.92
C LEU A 315 38.49 -8.03 19.06
N SER A 316 37.60 -7.60 19.94
CA SER A 316 36.28 -8.20 20.09
C SER A 316 35.24 -7.35 19.35
N ILE A 317 34.34 -7.97 18.61
CA ILE A 317 33.19 -7.31 17.95
C ILE A 317 31.91 -7.87 18.55
N THR A 318 30.99 -7.00 18.94
CA THR A 318 29.64 -7.42 19.33
C THR A 318 28.72 -7.31 18.11
N PHE A 319 28.10 -8.42 17.72
CA PHE A 319 27.10 -8.47 16.67
C PHE A 319 25.70 -8.65 17.24
N GLU A 320 24.80 -7.74 16.91
CA GLU A 320 23.39 -7.79 17.32
C GLU A 320 22.49 -8.00 16.12
N ASN A 321 22.01 -9.23 15.92
CA ASN A 321 20.95 -9.49 14.96
C ASN A 321 19.60 -9.20 15.62
N ARG A 322 19.07 -7.98 15.43
CA ARG A 322 17.80 -7.54 15.99
C ARG A 322 16.60 -7.90 15.10
N GLN A 323 16.85 -8.41 13.90
CA GLN A 323 15.81 -8.76 12.93
C GLN A 323 15.21 -10.15 13.21
N SER A 324 13.96 -10.18 13.68
CA SER A 324 13.27 -11.41 14.04
C SER A 324 13.12 -12.39 12.88
N GLY A 325 13.66 -13.61 13.04
CA GLY A 325 13.50 -14.72 12.10
C GLY A 325 14.33 -14.61 10.82
N VAL A 326 15.24 -13.65 10.74
CA VAL A 326 16.11 -13.45 9.56
C VAL A 326 17.56 -13.77 9.94
N PRO A 327 18.26 -14.66 9.20
CA PRO A 327 19.63 -15.02 9.48
C PRO A 327 20.61 -13.93 8.98
N HIS A 328 21.61 -13.59 9.80
CA HIS A 328 22.67 -12.65 9.46
C HIS A 328 24.01 -13.10 10.06
N ASP A 329 25.09 -12.55 9.54
CA ASP A 329 26.47 -12.69 9.99
C ASP A 329 27.22 -11.37 9.80
N VAL A 330 28.47 -11.31 10.29
CA VAL A 330 29.38 -10.18 10.11
C VAL A 330 30.79 -10.69 9.79
N ASP A 331 31.02 -10.94 8.51
CA ASP A 331 32.32 -11.35 7.99
C ASP A 331 33.21 -10.14 7.77
N ILE A 332 34.54 -10.31 7.79
CA ILE A 332 35.50 -9.25 7.48
C ILE A 332 36.38 -9.70 6.32
N ARG A 333 36.56 -8.84 5.33
CA ARG A 333 37.45 -9.07 4.18
C ARG A 333 38.37 -7.89 3.88
N GLN A 334 39.46 -8.18 3.19
CA GLN A 334 40.30 -7.19 2.52
C GLN A 334 40.44 -7.55 1.04
N GLY A 335 39.92 -6.69 0.16
CA GLY A 335 39.77 -7.03 -1.25
C GLY A 335 38.86 -8.25 -1.43
N GLU A 336 39.35 -9.29 -2.10
CA GLU A 336 38.62 -10.55 -2.31
C GLU A 336 38.87 -11.59 -1.20
N SER A 337 39.79 -11.32 -0.26
CA SER A 337 40.16 -12.27 0.79
C SER A 337 39.32 -12.08 2.04
N VAL A 338 38.55 -13.10 2.42
CA VAL A 338 37.86 -13.15 3.73
C VAL A 338 38.88 -13.47 4.81
N LEU A 339 38.94 -12.62 5.83
CA LEU A 339 39.88 -12.67 6.96
C LEU A 339 39.20 -13.16 8.25
N PHE A 340 37.89 -12.97 8.35
CA PHE A 340 37.05 -13.46 9.41
C PHE A 340 35.71 -13.91 8.83
N ASP A 341 35.31 -15.14 9.16
CA ASP A 341 34.09 -15.81 8.72
C ASP A 341 33.27 -16.14 9.97
N ALA A 342 32.17 -15.41 10.16
CA ALA A 342 31.35 -15.48 11.35
C ALA A 342 30.28 -16.57 11.24
N GLU A 343 29.84 -17.09 12.38
CA GLU A 343 28.66 -17.97 12.37
C GLU A 343 27.40 -17.18 11.99
N VAL A 344 26.63 -17.72 11.05
CA VAL A 344 25.30 -17.21 10.71
C VAL A 344 24.33 -17.45 11.87
N VAL A 345 23.75 -16.36 12.38
CA VAL A 345 22.82 -16.41 13.50
C VAL A 345 21.45 -15.82 13.14
N THR A 346 20.37 -16.47 13.60
CA THR A 346 18.99 -15.99 13.39
C THR A 346 18.55 -15.09 14.54
N GLY A 347 18.10 -13.88 14.23
CA GLY A 347 17.64 -12.90 15.21
C GLY A 347 16.26 -13.23 15.82
N PRO A 348 15.90 -12.64 16.98
CA PRO A 348 16.70 -11.69 17.77
C PRO A 348 17.77 -12.39 18.61
N THR A 349 19.04 -12.00 18.46
CA THR A 349 20.18 -12.56 19.21
C THR A 349 21.38 -11.61 19.22
N GLU A 350 22.28 -11.81 20.18
CA GLU A 350 23.54 -11.09 20.33
C GLU A 350 24.69 -12.10 20.46
N VAL A 351 25.80 -11.85 19.78
CA VAL A 351 27.01 -12.68 19.82
C VAL A 351 28.25 -11.80 19.89
N VAL A 352 29.22 -12.19 20.70
CA VAL A 352 30.54 -11.54 20.75
C VAL A 352 31.54 -12.42 20.01
N TYR A 353 32.19 -11.84 19.01
CA TYR A 353 33.22 -12.48 18.21
C TYR A 353 34.61 -11.99 18.60
N GLU A 354 35.56 -12.91 18.69
CA GLU A 354 36.98 -12.59 18.83
C GLU A 354 37.64 -12.63 17.44
N VAL A 355 38.14 -11.49 16.99
CA VAL A 355 38.77 -11.33 15.68
C VAL A 355 40.29 -11.27 15.87
N SER A 356 41.01 -11.98 15.01
CA SER A 356 42.48 -11.94 15.01
C SER A 356 43.00 -10.54 14.71
N PRO A 357 44.22 -10.18 15.18
CA PRO A 357 44.80 -8.88 14.93
C PRO A 357 44.77 -8.48 13.46
N LEU A 358 44.25 -7.29 13.18
CA LEU A 358 44.23 -6.70 11.85
C LEU A 358 45.37 -5.68 11.74
N GLU A 359 46.16 -5.77 10.67
CA GLU A 359 47.17 -4.75 10.36
C GLU A 359 46.52 -3.38 10.12
N ALA A 360 47.28 -2.30 10.29
CA ALA A 360 46.74 -0.97 10.03
C ALA A 360 46.27 -0.85 8.56
N GLY A 361 45.02 -0.43 8.36
CA GLY A 361 44.42 -0.39 7.03
C GLY A 361 42.89 -0.35 7.02
N GLU A 362 42.35 -0.36 5.80
CA GLU A 362 40.91 -0.39 5.55
C GLU A 362 40.46 -1.80 5.15
N TYR A 363 39.34 -2.22 5.71
CA TYR A 363 38.69 -3.51 5.55
C TYR A 363 37.19 -3.31 5.29
N THR A 364 36.53 -4.34 4.80
CA THR A 364 35.07 -4.36 4.64
C THR A 364 34.49 -5.40 5.57
N PHE A 365 33.54 -5.01 6.41
CA PHE A 365 32.66 -5.99 7.05
C PHE A 365 31.38 -6.16 6.22
N PHE A 366 30.86 -7.38 6.13
CA PHE A 366 29.74 -7.69 5.24
C PHE A 366 28.89 -8.86 5.76
N CYS A 367 27.64 -8.93 5.31
CA CYS A 367 26.80 -10.10 5.51
C CYS A 367 26.90 -11.03 4.28
N SER A 368 27.17 -12.32 4.49
CA SER A 368 27.35 -13.29 3.40
C SER A 368 26.01 -13.68 2.73
N ILE A 369 24.90 -13.54 3.46
CA ILE A 369 23.55 -13.94 3.02
C ILE A 369 22.84 -12.83 2.25
N HIS A 370 23.12 -11.56 2.58
CA HIS A 370 22.43 -10.40 2.02
C HIS A 370 23.40 -9.53 1.23
N SER A 371 23.23 -9.48 -0.09
CA SER A 371 24.02 -8.62 -0.97
C SER A 371 23.19 -7.45 -1.50
N PRO A 372 23.66 -6.18 -1.44
CA PRO A 372 24.96 -5.71 -0.94
C PRO A 372 24.88 -5.11 0.48
N MET A 373 24.95 -5.94 1.53
CA MET A 373 24.99 -5.47 2.93
C MET A 373 26.44 -5.40 3.43
N THR A 374 27.01 -4.19 3.45
CA THR A 374 28.45 -3.96 3.75
C THR A 374 28.69 -2.66 4.54
N GLY A 375 29.77 -2.62 5.31
CA GLY A 375 30.33 -1.40 5.90
C GLY A 375 31.87 -1.42 5.94
N THR A 376 32.47 -0.33 6.40
CA THR A 376 33.93 -0.15 6.42
C THR A 376 34.51 -0.32 7.82
N LEU A 377 35.54 -1.15 7.97
CA LEU A 377 36.33 -1.24 9.19
C LEU A 377 37.71 -0.61 8.96
N THR A 378 38.10 0.33 9.81
CA THR A 378 39.43 0.95 9.78
C THR A 378 40.22 0.52 11.00
N ALA A 379 41.32 -0.20 10.78
CA ALA A 379 42.30 -0.53 11.81
C ALA A 379 43.39 0.55 11.81
N GLN A 380 43.60 1.25 12.94
CA GLN A 380 44.60 2.33 13.04
C GLN A 380 45.30 2.42 14.39
#